data_AF-A0A2T3KGR0-F1
#
_entry.id   AF-A0A2T3KGR0-F1
#
_cell.length_a   1.000
_cell.length_b   1.000
_cell.length_c   1.000
_cell.angle_alpha   90.00
_cell.angle_beta   90.00
_cell.angle_gamma   90.00
#
_symmetry.space_group_name_H-M   'P 1'
#
loop_
_entity.id
_entity.type
_entity.pdbx_description
1 polymer ?
#
loop_
_entity_poly.entity_id
_entity_poly.type
_entity_poly.pdbx_seq_one_letter_code
_entity_poly.pdbx_strand_id
1 'polypeptide(L)'
;MAKPNKKGPVKTVDVLCCRCKTLLFKYRKGGKGALVKCFKERISKDFTHQACTCPECNTVFARETLVRGTPAYKIIGGKAIAK
;
A
#
# COMPACT_ATOMS: atom_id res chain seq x y z
N MET A 1 12.46 20.51 1.63
CA MET A 1 11.43 19.58 1.12
C MET A 1 10.76 18.86 2.28
N ALA A 2 9.43 18.89 2.38
CA ALA A 2 8.72 18.28 3.50
C ALA A 2 8.76 16.74 3.39
N LYS A 3 9.74 16.14 4.07
CA LYS A 3 9.75 14.70 4.35
C LYS A 3 8.47 14.35 5.13
N PRO A 4 7.86 13.17 4.90
CA PRO A 4 6.79 12.69 5.74
C PRO A 4 7.24 12.69 7.21
N ASN A 5 6.42 13.23 8.11
CA ASN A 5 6.77 13.36 9.53
C ASN A 5 7.02 11.99 10.18
N LYS A 6 8.07 11.88 11.02
CA LYS A 6 8.51 10.64 11.68
C LYS A 6 7.43 10.07 12.61
N LYS A 7 6.59 10.94 13.19
CA LYS A 7 5.33 10.57 13.85
C LYS A 7 4.28 10.29 12.78
N GLY A 8 4.37 9.11 12.18
CA GLY A 8 3.37 8.62 11.23
C GLY A 8 1.99 8.48 11.88
N PRO A 9 0.90 8.46 11.07
CA PRO A 9 -0.43 8.19 11.58
C PRO A 9 -0.48 6.83 12.29
N VAL A 10 -1.10 6.79 13.47
CA VAL A 10 -1.19 5.57 14.31
C VAL A 10 -2.15 4.55 13.69
N LYS A 11 -3.14 5.02 12.92
CA LYS A 11 -4.14 4.15 12.30
C LYS A 11 -3.50 3.33 11.18
N THR A 12 -3.52 2.02 11.39
CA THR A 12 -3.09 1.04 10.42
C THR A 12 -4.33 0.46 9.75
N VAL A 13 -4.29 0.33 8.43
CA VAL A 13 -5.33 -0.33 7.63
C VAL A 13 -4.76 -1.59 7.01
N ASP A 14 -5.62 -2.57 6.82
CA ASP A 14 -5.29 -3.81 6.14
C ASP A 14 -5.56 -3.64 4.64
N VAL A 15 -4.51 -3.77 3.84
CA VAL A 15 -4.62 -3.72 2.38
C VAL A 15 -4.79 -5.13 1.87
N LEU A 16 -5.93 -5.40 1.26
CA LEU A 16 -6.38 -6.71 0.80
C LEU A 16 -6.44 -6.71 -0.72
N CYS A 17 -6.19 -7.86 -1.34
CA CYS A 17 -6.45 -8.04 -2.76
C CYS A 17 -7.97 -7.98 -3.02
N CYS A 18 -8.41 -7.25 -4.04
CA CYS A 18 -9.83 -7.20 -4.39
C CYS A 18 -10.35 -8.56 -4.90
N ARG A 19 -9.48 -9.35 -5.53
CA ARG A 19 -9.84 -10.62 -6.19
C ARG A 19 -10.01 -11.77 -5.21
N CYS A 20 -8.97 -12.07 -4.43
CA CYS A 20 -8.94 -13.19 -3.50
C CYS A 20 -9.13 -12.80 -2.04
N LYS A 21 -9.19 -11.49 -1.72
CA LYS A 21 -9.28 -10.96 -0.34
C LYS A 21 -8.10 -11.32 0.56
N THR A 22 -7.02 -11.87 0.02
CA THR A 22 -5.77 -12.12 0.75
C THR A 22 -5.17 -10.81 1.25
N LEU A 23 -4.62 -10.84 2.47
CA LEU A 23 -3.87 -9.73 3.05
C LEU A 23 -2.56 -9.51 2.29
N LEU A 24 -2.41 -8.34 1.69
CA LEU A 24 -1.20 -7.94 0.94
C LEU A 24 -0.19 -7.30 1.90
N PHE A 25 -0.60 -6.25 2.61
CA PHE A 25 0.26 -5.55 3.56
C PHE A 25 -0.56 -4.69 4.54
N LYS A 26 0.02 -4.40 5.70
CA LYS A 26 -0.51 -3.45 6.68
C LYS A 26 0.08 -2.08 6.42
N TYR A 27 -0.78 -1.07 6.23
CA TYR A 27 -0.35 0.28 5.86
C TYR A 27 -0.76 1.32 6.89
N ARG A 28 0.18 2.19 7.29
CA ARG A 28 -0.13 3.33 8.16
C ARG A 28 -0.77 4.46 7.36
N LYS A 29 -2.09 4.54 7.41
CA LYS A 29 -2.88 5.46 6.60
C LYS A 29 -3.03 6.82 7.26
N GLY A 30 -2.59 7.86 6.56
CA GLY A 30 -2.78 9.26 6.97
C GLY A 30 -4.01 9.84 6.29
N GLY A 31 -4.99 10.28 7.08
CA GLY A 31 -6.20 10.94 6.58
C GLY A 31 -7.32 9.99 6.14
N LYS A 32 -8.45 10.57 5.72
CA LYS A 32 -9.71 9.84 5.41
C LYS A 32 -9.85 9.41 3.94
N GLY A 33 -9.07 9.98 3.01
CA GLY A 33 -9.20 9.72 1.57
C GLY A 33 -8.83 8.31 1.10
N ALA A 34 -9.07 8.01 -0.18
CA ALA A 34 -8.80 6.70 -0.77
C ALA A 34 -7.30 6.34 -0.80
N LEU A 35 -7.01 5.04 -0.78
CA LEU A 35 -5.65 4.50 -0.77
C LEU A 35 -5.07 4.43 -2.19
N VAL A 36 -4.70 5.57 -2.77
CA VAL A 36 -4.19 5.63 -4.17
C VAL A 36 -2.66 5.45 -4.23
N LYS A 37 -1.93 6.03 -3.26
CA LYS A 37 -0.46 6.01 -3.20
C LYS A 37 -0.01 5.53 -1.83
N CYS A 38 0.74 4.43 -1.79
CA CYS A 38 1.25 3.82 -0.57
C CYS A 38 2.77 3.98 -0.51
N PHE A 39 3.28 4.83 0.37
CA PHE A 39 4.73 4.97 0.53
C PHE A 39 5.31 3.72 1.19
N LYS A 40 6.40 3.17 0.64
CA LYS A 40 7.01 1.93 1.18
C LYS A 40 7.40 2.07 2.64
N GLU A 41 7.89 3.26 3.02
CA GLU A 41 8.27 3.59 4.41
C GLU A 41 7.10 3.54 5.42
N ARG A 42 5.84 3.60 4.93
CA ARG A 42 4.63 3.50 5.78
C ARG A 42 4.01 2.10 5.82
N ILE A 43 4.62 1.14 5.12
CA ILE A 43 4.22 -0.26 5.20
C ILE A 43 4.76 -0.82 6.52
N SER A 44 3.85 -1.23 7.40
CA SER A 44 4.22 -1.76 8.71
C SER A 44 4.55 -3.24 8.67
N LYS A 45 3.87 -4.00 7.81
CA LYS A 45 4.10 -5.42 7.56
C LYS A 45 3.77 -5.70 6.10
N ASP A 46 4.67 -6.36 5.40
CA ASP A 46 4.46 -6.81 4.02
C ASP A 46 4.29 -8.33 4.02
N PHE A 47 3.26 -8.82 3.33
CA PHE A 47 2.96 -10.24 3.17
C PHE A 47 3.05 -10.67 1.70
N THR A 48 3.58 -9.81 0.82
CA THR A 48 3.75 -10.13 -0.58
C THR A 48 5.08 -10.85 -0.80
N HIS A 49 5.07 -11.90 -1.63
CA HIS A 49 6.30 -12.59 -2.02
C HIS A 49 7.06 -11.82 -3.11
N GLN A 50 6.31 -11.13 -3.96
CA GLN A 50 6.82 -10.29 -5.03
C GLN A 50 6.18 -8.91 -4.95
N ALA A 51 6.99 -7.86 -5.09
CA ALA A 51 6.52 -6.48 -5.02
C ALA A 51 5.39 -6.24 -6.03
N CYS A 52 4.33 -5.55 -5.59
CA CYS A 52 3.15 -5.21 -6.39
C CYS A 52 2.30 -6.40 -6.89
N THR A 53 2.62 -7.64 -6.52
CA THR A 53 1.91 -8.85 -6.94
C THR A 53 1.28 -9.56 -5.75
N CYS A 54 0.03 -9.99 -5.91
CA CYS A 54 -0.63 -10.79 -4.88
C CYS A 54 -0.03 -12.19 -4.80
N PRO A 55 0.32 -12.71 -3.61
CA PRO A 55 0.96 -14.01 -3.48
C PRO A 55 0.06 -15.20 -3.82
N GLU A 56 -1.27 -15.04 -3.73
CA GLU A 56 -2.20 -16.15 -3.99
C GLU A 56 -2.74 -16.15 -5.41
N CYS A 57 -3.19 -15.00 -5.93
CA CYS A 57 -3.79 -14.93 -7.26
C CYS A 57 -2.83 -14.39 -8.34
N ASN A 58 -1.56 -14.16 -8.00
CA ASN A 58 -0.52 -13.59 -8.87
C ASN A 58 -0.95 -12.32 -9.63
N THR A 59 -1.96 -11.62 -9.11
CA THR A 59 -2.52 -10.45 -9.77
C THR A 59 -1.73 -9.24 -9.35
N VAL A 60 -1.25 -8.48 -10.34
CA VAL A 60 -0.59 -7.20 -10.12
C VAL A 60 -1.62 -6.19 -9.59
N PHE A 61 -1.45 -5.78 -8.33
CA PHE A 61 -2.39 -4.87 -7.63
C PHE A 61 -1.88 -3.42 -7.59
N ALA A 62 -0.58 -3.20 -7.78
CA ALA A 62 0.05 -1.89 -7.76
C ALA A 62 1.17 -1.78 -8.81
N ARG A 63 1.77 -0.61 -8.91
CA ARG A 63 3.01 -0.37 -9.64
C ARG A 63 3.95 0.47 -8.80
N GLU A 64 5.24 0.22 -8.94
CA GLU A 64 6.26 1.02 -8.28
C GLU A 64 6.38 2.38 -8.96
N THR A 65 6.44 3.44 -8.15
CA THR A 65 6.62 4.81 -8.64
C THR A 65 7.29 5.66 -7.57
N LEU A 66 8.00 6.70 -8.01
CA LEU A 66 8.54 7.71 -7.11
C LEU A 66 7.50 8.82 -6.95
N VAL A 67 7.05 9.04 -5.71
CA VAL A 67 6.17 10.16 -5.37
C VAL A 67 7.00 11.18 -4.60
N ARG A 68 7.28 12.32 -5.23
CA ARG A 68 8.12 13.39 -4.64
C ARG A 68 9.50 12.90 -4.19
N GLY A 69 10.11 12.02 -4.98
CA GLY A 69 11.44 11.45 -4.69
C GLY A 69 11.45 10.31 -3.67
N THR A 70 10.28 9.86 -3.17
CA THR A 70 10.18 8.73 -2.24
C THR A 70 9.52 7.53 -2.91
N PRO A 71 10.04 6.31 -2.73
CA PRO A 71 9.44 5.10 -3.30
C PRO A 71 8.05 4.82 -2.73
N ALA A 72 7.10 4.57 -3.62
CA ALA A 72 5.73 4.26 -3.29
C ALA A 72 5.11 3.25 -4.27
N TYR A 73 4.14 2.49 -3.78
CA TYR A 73 3.24 1.68 -4.58
C TYR A 73 2.02 2.51 -4.97
N LYS A 74 1.82 2.71 -6.27
CA LYS A 74 0.61 3.31 -6.83
C LYS A 74 -0.38 2.19 -7.13
N ILE A 75 -1.46 2.13 -6.35
CA ILE A 75 -2.47 1.09 -6.46
C ILE A 75 -3.18 1.21 -7.82
N ILE A 76 -3.41 0.06 -8.46
CA ILE A 76 -4.24 -0.03 -9.67
C ILE A 76 -5.70 -0.03 -9.20
N GLY A 77 -6.50 0.88 -9.76
CA GLY A 77 -7.90 1.07 -9.35
C GLY A 77 -8.68 -0.25 -9.35
N GLY A 78 -9.43 -0.50 -8.29
CA GLY A 78 -10.25 -1.71 -8.15
C GLY A 78 -9.49 -3.01 -7.87
N LYS A 79 -8.15 -3.00 -7.76
CA LYS A 79 -7.37 -4.22 -7.51
C LYS A 79 -6.94 -4.44 -6.05
N ALA A 80 -6.95 -3.39 -5.23
CA ALA A 80 -6.75 -3.51 -3.79
C ALA A 80 -7.83 -2.76 -3.03
N ILE A 81 -8.18 -3.28 -1.85
CA ILE A 81 -9.18 -2.72 -0.94
C ILE A 81 -8.46 -2.44 0.37
N ALA A 82 -8.62 -1.24 0.91
CA ALA A 82 -8.15 -0.91 2.26
C ALA A 82 -9.33 -1.03 3.23
N LYS A 83 -9.18 -1.83 4.28
CA LYS A 83 -10.12 -1.92 5.40
C LYS A 83 -9.50 -1.38 6.68
#